data_AF-A0A6A4H8Q3-F1
#
_entry.id   AF-A0A6A4H8Q3-F1
#
_cell.length_a   1.000
_cell.length_b   1.000
_cell.length_c   1.000
_cell.angle_alpha   90.00
_cell.angle_beta   90.00
_cell.angle_gamma   90.00
#
_symmetry.space_group_name_H-M   'P 1'
#
loop_
_entity.id
_entity.type
_entity.pdbx_description
1 polymer ?
#
loop_
_entity_poly.entity_id
_entity_poly.type
_entity_poly.pdbx_seq_one_letter_code
_entity_poly.pdbx_strand_id
1 'polypeptide(L)'
;MAAPRYPLMLSQHLDVIRNDSFTELWRKFADTLQPTNNDLSLFIIGLDEPEQMTALQLCLLVFTVMSGKEVPKELQASIDQDTLVIAGTGFGKTHIIALLQLLENSDSISVYITISPLKRLQDTQTEAFLNKYRIPTIAINQDTCKTKQFWKTEECVTGWNLATFDHHSRAAVQVARKTLYKACYTSL
;
A
#
# COMPACT_ATOMS: atom_id res chain seq x y z
N MET A 1 15.11 35.61 -0.39
CA MET A 1 15.31 34.81 0.84
C MET A 1 14.71 33.44 0.58
N ALA A 2 15.52 32.39 0.59
CA ALA A 2 15.01 31.02 0.44
C ALA A 2 14.32 30.62 1.75
N ALA A 3 13.08 30.11 1.65
CA ALA A 3 12.35 29.61 2.82
C ALA A 3 13.14 28.46 3.48
N PRO A 4 13.15 28.37 4.82
CA PRO A 4 13.75 27.22 5.51
C PRO A 4 13.04 25.93 5.04
N ARG A 5 13.78 25.04 4.38
CA ARG A 5 13.31 23.71 3.98
C ARG A 5 13.32 22.81 5.21
N TYR A 6 12.19 22.75 5.91
CA TYR A 6 11.97 21.71 6.91
C TYR A 6 11.92 20.33 6.22
N PRO A 7 12.41 19.25 6.86
CA PRO A 7 12.27 17.92 6.29
C PRO A 7 10.78 17.58 6.14
N LEU A 8 10.39 17.13 4.95
CA LEU A 8 9.03 16.68 4.67
C LEU A 8 8.67 15.49 5.56
N MET A 9 7.42 15.42 6.02
CA MET A 9 6.90 14.21 6.65
C MET A 9 6.85 13.08 5.61
N LEU A 10 6.91 11.82 6.07
CA LEU A 10 6.91 10.66 5.16
C LEU A 10 5.73 10.70 4.19
N SER A 11 4.51 10.99 4.66
CA SER A 11 3.32 11.11 3.81
C SER A 11 3.52 12.12 2.67
N GLN A 12 3.97 13.33 3.00
CA GLN A 12 4.24 14.40 2.03
C GLN A 12 5.30 13.99 1.01
N HIS A 13 6.32 13.22 1.44
CA HIS A 13 7.34 12.73 0.53
C HIS A 13 6.79 11.69 -0.44
N LEU A 14 5.92 10.79 0.03
CA LEU A 14 5.23 9.82 -0.83
C LEU A 14 4.30 10.53 -1.82
N ASP A 15 3.61 11.59 -1.41
CA ASP A 15 2.76 12.38 -2.31
C ASP A 15 3.55 13.09 -3.40
N VAL A 16 4.75 13.58 -3.10
CA VAL A 16 5.65 14.11 -4.12
C VAL A 16 5.96 13.04 -5.17
N ILE A 17 6.31 11.82 -4.73
CA ILE A 17 6.62 10.71 -5.67
C ILE A 17 5.40 10.36 -6.52
N ARG A 18 4.20 10.28 -5.95
CA ARG A 18 2.97 9.97 -6.70
C ARG A 18 2.65 11.00 -7.77
N ASN A 19 2.99 12.27 -7.54
CA ASN A 19 2.63 13.38 -8.42
C ASN A 19 3.79 13.88 -9.30
N ASP A 20 4.98 13.29 -9.20
CA ASP A 20 6.12 13.66 -10.02
C ASP A 20 5.88 13.32 -11.51
N SER A 21 6.48 14.13 -12.38
CA SER A 21 6.52 13.82 -13.82
C SER A 21 7.43 12.63 -14.12
N PHE A 22 7.23 11.99 -15.26
CA PHE A 22 8.09 10.91 -15.75
C PHE A 22 9.58 11.24 -15.65
N THR A 23 9.97 12.43 -16.13
CA THR A 23 11.37 12.88 -16.12
C THR A 23 11.94 12.97 -14.70
N GLU A 24 11.15 13.48 -13.74
CA GLU A 24 11.59 13.57 -12.34
C GLU A 24 11.65 12.20 -11.67
N LEU A 25 10.69 11.33 -11.94
CA LEU A 25 10.70 9.94 -11.47
C LEU A 25 11.92 9.19 -11.99
N TRP A 26 12.21 9.30 -13.30
CA TRP A 26 13.36 8.66 -13.91
C TRP A 26 14.68 9.16 -13.33
N ARG A 27 14.80 10.49 -13.15
CA ARG A 27 15.98 11.10 -12.53
C ARG A 27 16.18 10.59 -11.10
N LYS A 28 15.12 10.60 -10.27
CA LYS A 28 15.18 10.06 -8.90
C LYS A 28 15.54 8.59 -8.89
N PHE A 29 14.97 7.80 -9.79
CA PHE A 29 15.28 6.37 -9.94
C PHE A 29 16.76 6.16 -10.31
N ALA A 30 17.29 6.92 -11.26
CA ALA A 30 18.70 6.85 -11.64
C ALA A 30 19.64 7.26 -10.48
N ASP A 31 19.30 8.33 -9.77
CA ASP A 31 20.10 8.85 -8.65
C ASP A 31 20.12 7.88 -7.45
N THR A 32 19.05 7.09 -7.25
CA THR A 32 18.87 6.27 -6.04
C THR A 32 19.08 4.76 -6.26
N LEU A 33 18.64 4.21 -7.40
CA LEU A 33 18.52 2.76 -7.62
C LEU A 33 19.48 2.21 -8.69
N GLN A 34 19.80 2.99 -9.73
CA GLN A 34 20.68 2.51 -10.82
C GLN A 34 22.07 2.03 -10.41
N PRO A 35 22.73 2.48 -9.32
CA PRO A 35 24.04 1.95 -8.96
C PRO A 35 24.03 0.45 -8.61
N THR A 36 22.85 -0.16 -8.43
CA THR A 36 22.71 -1.51 -7.86
C THR A 36 21.95 -2.52 -8.72
N ASN A 37 21.20 -2.10 -9.76
CA ASN A 37 20.25 -3.02 -10.41
C ASN A 37 19.98 -2.68 -11.90
N ASN A 38 20.93 -3.06 -12.77
CA ASN A 38 20.84 -2.83 -14.22
C ASN A 38 19.65 -3.56 -14.86
N ASP A 39 19.28 -4.74 -14.36
CA ASP A 39 18.23 -5.56 -14.96
C ASP A 39 16.84 -4.90 -14.81
N LEU A 40 16.56 -4.31 -13.64
CA LEU A 40 15.29 -3.60 -13.39
C LEU A 40 15.12 -2.38 -14.32
N SER A 41 16.22 -1.69 -14.63
CA SER A 41 16.18 -0.53 -15.54
C SER A 41 15.80 -0.97 -16.97
N LEU A 42 16.39 -2.07 -17.44
CA LEU A 42 16.08 -2.64 -18.76
C LEU A 42 14.64 -3.13 -18.83
N PHE A 43 14.14 -3.77 -17.76
CA PHE A 43 12.75 -4.17 -17.66
C PHE A 43 11.80 -2.99 -17.79
N ILE A 44 12.01 -1.91 -17.00
CA ILE A 44 11.14 -0.73 -17.06
C ILE A 44 11.17 -0.11 -18.47
N ILE A 45 12.33 0.02 -19.12
CA ILE A 45 12.41 0.55 -20.49
C ILE A 45 11.57 -0.28 -21.49
N GLY A 46 11.41 -1.57 -21.22
CA GLY A 46 10.62 -2.48 -22.06
C GLY A 46 9.10 -2.40 -21.87
N LEU A 47 8.60 -1.66 -20.87
CA LEU A 47 7.18 -1.48 -20.60
C LEU A 47 6.58 -0.34 -21.44
N ASP A 48 5.25 -0.28 -21.54
CA ASP A 48 4.56 0.85 -22.15
C ASP A 48 4.62 2.10 -21.24
N GLU A 49 4.59 3.31 -21.81
CA GLU A 49 4.74 4.57 -21.05
C GLU A 49 3.92 4.69 -19.75
N PRO A 50 2.60 4.36 -19.71
CA PRO A 50 1.84 4.39 -18.46
C PRO A 50 2.32 3.35 -17.44
N GLU A 51 2.75 2.17 -17.89
CA GLU A 51 3.30 1.13 -17.02
C GLU A 51 4.69 1.53 -16.49
N GLN A 52 5.49 2.22 -17.31
CA GLN A 52 6.77 2.77 -16.86
C GLN A 52 6.58 3.76 -15.72
N MET A 53 5.61 4.68 -15.86
CA MET A 53 5.24 5.63 -14.81
C MET A 53 4.90 4.90 -13.51
N THR A 54 4.01 3.92 -13.58
CA THR A 54 3.61 3.12 -12.40
C THR A 54 4.79 2.35 -11.80
N ALA A 55 5.60 1.70 -12.63
CA ALA A 55 6.75 0.92 -12.16
C ALA A 55 7.78 1.80 -11.43
N LEU A 56 8.07 2.99 -11.97
CA LEU A 56 8.98 3.95 -11.34
C LEU A 56 8.43 4.45 -9.99
N GLN A 57 7.15 4.83 -9.95
CA GLN A 57 6.47 5.23 -8.72
C GLN A 57 6.57 4.14 -7.66
N LEU A 58 6.19 2.90 -8.01
CA LEU A 58 6.24 1.76 -7.11
C LEU A 58 7.66 1.50 -6.57
N CYS A 59 8.67 1.56 -7.44
CA CYS A 59 10.07 1.38 -7.03
C CYS A 59 10.48 2.45 -6.01
N LEU A 60 10.21 3.71 -6.28
CA LEU A 60 10.60 4.83 -5.42
C LEU A 60 9.81 4.85 -4.11
N LEU A 61 8.50 4.59 -4.15
CA LEU A 61 7.64 4.53 -2.98
C LEU A 61 8.10 3.44 -2.02
N VAL A 62 8.32 2.21 -2.51
CA VAL A 62 8.80 1.13 -1.65
C VAL A 62 10.20 1.37 -1.17
N PHE A 63 11.12 1.81 -2.03
CA PHE A 63 12.47 2.14 -1.60
C PHE A 63 12.46 3.16 -0.45
N THR A 64 11.62 4.19 -0.55
CA THR A 64 11.44 5.21 0.49
C THR A 64 10.92 4.61 1.80
N VAL A 65 9.78 3.91 1.74
CA VAL A 65 9.12 3.35 2.94
C VAL A 65 10.00 2.30 3.62
N MET A 66 10.76 1.54 2.82
CA MET A 66 11.68 0.50 3.28
C MET A 66 13.06 1.04 3.69
N SER A 67 13.26 2.36 3.69
CA SER A 67 14.54 3.00 4.02
C SER A 67 15.71 2.45 3.20
N GLY A 68 15.46 2.23 1.90
CA GLY A 68 16.43 1.79 0.92
C GLY A 68 16.77 0.29 0.90
N LYS A 69 16.07 -0.53 1.69
CA LYS A 69 16.43 -1.95 1.88
C LYS A 69 15.87 -2.90 0.82
N GLU A 70 14.78 -2.51 0.17
CA GLU A 70 14.05 -3.37 -0.76
C GLU A 70 13.56 -2.57 -1.96
N VAL A 71 13.49 -3.24 -3.11
CA VAL A 71 12.85 -2.78 -4.34
C VAL A 71 11.95 -3.88 -4.89
N PRO A 72 10.88 -3.52 -5.63
CA PRO A 72 10.02 -4.50 -6.28
C PRO A 72 10.80 -5.36 -7.27
N LYS A 73 10.40 -6.62 -7.39
CA LYS A 73 10.79 -7.46 -8.54
C LYS A 73 9.98 -7.05 -9.76
N GLU A 74 10.51 -7.31 -10.96
CA GLU A 74 9.89 -6.98 -12.25
C GLU A 74 8.39 -7.29 -12.31
N LEU A 75 8.01 -8.55 -12.05
CA LEU A 75 6.61 -9.02 -12.08
C LEU A 75 5.69 -8.39 -11.02
N GLN A 76 6.25 -7.71 -10.01
CA GLN A 76 5.47 -7.01 -8.98
C GLN A 76 5.15 -5.57 -9.40
N ALA A 77 5.87 -5.03 -10.39
CA ALA A 77 5.72 -3.66 -10.87
C ALA A 77 4.73 -3.54 -12.04
N SER A 78 4.32 -4.65 -12.66
CA SER A 78 3.46 -4.70 -13.85
C SER A 78 2.05 -5.23 -13.54
N ILE A 79 1.49 -4.88 -12.38
CA ILE A 79 0.19 -5.41 -11.93
C ILE A 79 -0.91 -4.42 -12.26
N ASP A 80 -1.90 -4.91 -13.01
CA ASP A 80 -3.08 -4.15 -13.46
C ASP A 80 -4.36 -4.61 -12.72
N GLN A 81 -5.51 -4.02 -13.07
CA GLN A 81 -6.83 -4.31 -12.53
C GLN A 81 -7.22 -5.79 -12.69
N ASP A 82 -7.81 -6.37 -11.64
CA ASP A 82 -8.31 -7.75 -11.58
C ASP A 82 -7.31 -8.86 -11.99
N THR A 83 -6.12 -8.83 -11.40
CA THR A 83 -5.05 -9.80 -11.70
C THR A 83 -5.07 -11.06 -10.80
N LEU A 84 -4.94 -12.25 -11.41
CA LEU A 84 -4.65 -13.50 -10.70
C LEU A 84 -3.13 -13.76 -10.62
N VAL A 85 -2.55 -13.60 -9.45
CA VAL A 85 -1.11 -13.88 -9.22
C VAL A 85 -0.90 -15.31 -8.75
N ILE A 86 -0.41 -16.17 -9.65
CA ILE A 86 -0.02 -17.56 -9.32
C ILE A 86 1.48 -17.60 -9.05
N ALA A 87 1.84 -17.67 -7.77
CA ALA A 87 3.24 -17.73 -7.36
C ALA A 87 3.46 -18.55 -6.09
N GLY A 88 4.64 -19.15 -5.97
CA GLY A 88 5.07 -19.90 -4.79
C GLY A 88 5.09 -19.09 -3.49
N THR A 89 5.30 -19.77 -2.37
CA THR A 89 5.62 -19.13 -1.09
C THR A 89 6.94 -18.38 -1.19
N GLY A 90 7.05 -17.22 -0.55
CA GLY A 90 8.27 -16.39 -0.60
C GLY A 90 8.38 -15.48 -1.84
N PHE A 91 7.47 -15.57 -2.81
CA PHE A 91 7.46 -14.67 -3.97
C PHE A 91 7.20 -13.20 -3.59
N GLY A 92 6.53 -12.95 -2.46
CA GLY A 92 6.18 -11.60 -2.02
C GLY A 92 4.75 -11.18 -2.40
N LYS A 93 3.77 -12.08 -2.36
CA LYS A 93 2.36 -11.72 -2.64
C LYS A 93 1.83 -10.61 -1.73
N THR A 94 2.22 -10.60 -0.46
CA THR A 94 1.88 -9.50 0.47
C THR A 94 2.56 -8.18 0.08
N HIS A 95 3.76 -8.25 -0.52
CA HIS A 95 4.46 -7.07 -1.01
C HIS A 95 3.69 -6.39 -2.14
N ILE A 96 3.17 -7.19 -3.09
CA ILE A 96 2.28 -6.71 -4.16
C ILE A 96 1.08 -5.93 -3.60
N ILE A 97 0.40 -6.47 -2.58
CA ILE A 97 -0.77 -5.81 -1.98
C ILE A 97 -0.36 -4.47 -1.32
N ALA A 98 0.84 -4.39 -0.74
CA ALA A 98 1.35 -3.15 -0.16
C ALA A 98 1.71 -2.13 -1.25
N LEU A 99 2.32 -2.57 -2.35
CA LEU A 99 2.68 -1.73 -3.50
C LEU A 99 1.46 -1.00 -4.05
N LEU A 100 0.39 -1.73 -4.32
CA LEU A 100 -0.84 -1.16 -4.87
C LEU A 100 -1.47 -0.12 -3.92
N GLN A 101 -1.37 -0.33 -2.61
CA GLN A 101 -1.84 0.64 -1.62
C GLN A 101 -0.95 1.88 -1.53
N LEU A 102 0.37 1.73 -1.69
CA LEU A 102 1.28 2.86 -1.67
C LEU A 102 1.10 3.76 -2.90
N LEU A 103 0.65 3.20 -4.03
CA LEU A 103 0.40 3.97 -5.25
C LEU A 103 -0.79 4.92 -5.13
N GLU A 104 -1.75 4.60 -4.26
CA GLU A 104 -2.95 5.41 -4.05
C GLU A 104 -2.62 6.79 -3.45
N ASN A 105 -3.29 7.81 -3.94
CA ASN A 105 -3.14 9.18 -3.45
C ASN A 105 -3.59 9.31 -1.98
N SER A 106 -2.88 10.14 -1.21
CA SER A 106 -3.23 10.45 0.19
C SER A 106 -4.64 10.99 0.37
N ASP A 107 -5.14 11.69 -0.65
CA ASP A 107 -6.43 12.40 -0.60
C ASP A 107 -7.60 11.47 -0.94
N SER A 108 -7.30 10.23 -1.35
CA SER A 108 -8.30 9.21 -1.62
C SER A 108 -8.74 8.56 -0.30
N ILE A 109 -10.04 8.60 -0.02
CA ILE A 109 -10.65 7.86 1.11
C ILE A 109 -10.89 6.41 0.65
N SER A 110 -9.83 5.72 0.26
CA SER A 110 -9.86 4.34 -0.21
C SER A 110 -9.63 3.38 0.94
N VAL A 111 -10.48 2.35 1.04
CA VAL A 111 -10.31 1.25 1.99
C VAL A 111 -10.05 -0.04 1.23
N TYR A 112 -8.92 -0.66 1.52
CA TYR A 112 -8.52 -1.95 0.95
C TYR A 112 -9.00 -3.10 1.85
N ILE A 113 -9.35 -4.22 1.22
CA ILE A 113 -9.82 -5.41 1.91
C ILE A 113 -8.98 -6.60 1.45
N THR A 114 -8.31 -7.27 2.38
CA THR A 114 -7.51 -8.48 2.11
C THR A 114 -8.15 -9.66 2.82
N ILE A 115 -8.75 -10.58 2.08
CA ILE A 115 -9.39 -11.76 2.67
C ILE A 115 -8.34 -12.85 2.86
N SER A 116 -8.23 -13.38 4.08
CA SER A 116 -7.25 -14.41 4.41
C SER A 116 -7.89 -15.48 5.30
N PRO A 117 -7.90 -16.76 4.89
CA PRO A 117 -8.62 -17.80 5.61
C PRO A 117 -7.99 -18.18 6.96
N LEU A 118 -6.76 -17.75 7.23
CA LEU A 118 -6.01 -18.14 8.43
C LEU A 118 -5.73 -16.93 9.31
N LYS A 119 -6.19 -16.97 10.57
CA LYS A 119 -5.96 -15.91 11.56
C LYS A 119 -4.48 -15.56 11.72
N ARG A 120 -3.61 -16.56 11.89
CA ARG A 120 -2.16 -16.32 12.01
C ARG A 120 -1.56 -15.60 10.80
N LEU A 121 -2.10 -15.86 9.60
CA LEU A 121 -1.66 -15.17 8.39
C LEU A 121 -2.14 -13.71 8.38
N GLN A 122 -3.36 -13.43 8.86
CA GLN A 122 -3.86 -12.07 9.06
C GLN A 122 -2.98 -11.27 10.02
N ASP A 123 -2.60 -11.86 11.16
CA ASP A 123 -1.73 -11.21 12.15
C ASP A 123 -0.37 -10.84 11.54
N THR A 124 0.25 -11.80 10.83
CA THR A 124 1.55 -11.59 10.16
C THR A 124 1.47 -10.51 9.07
N GLN A 125 0.37 -10.51 8.30
CA GLN A 125 0.13 -9.49 7.27
C GLN A 125 -0.08 -8.12 7.90
N THR A 126 -0.90 -8.02 8.94
CA THR A 126 -1.20 -6.78 9.66
C THR A 126 0.08 -6.15 10.24
N GLU A 127 0.91 -6.98 10.88
CA GLU A 127 2.23 -6.55 11.37
C GLU A 127 3.12 -6.05 10.24
N ALA A 128 3.17 -6.75 9.10
CA ALA A 128 3.95 -6.33 7.95
C ALA A 128 3.45 -4.99 7.39
N PHE A 129 2.16 -4.83 7.16
CA PHE A 129 1.60 -3.57 6.67
C PHE A 129 1.91 -2.40 7.60
N LEU A 130 1.66 -2.57 8.90
CA LEU A 130 1.88 -1.50 9.87
C LEU A 130 3.36 -1.16 10.07
N ASN A 131 4.18 -2.17 10.36
CA ASN A 131 5.56 -1.95 10.81
C ASN A 131 6.53 -1.79 9.64
N LYS A 132 6.35 -2.57 8.58
CA LYS A 132 7.25 -2.60 7.42
C LYS A 132 6.84 -1.57 6.37
N TYR A 133 5.55 -1.52 6.01
CA TYR A 133 5.08 -0.61 4.95
C TYR A 133 4.49 0.70 5.45
N ARG A 134 4.41 0.90 6.78
CA ARG A 134 3.79 2.10 7.38
C ARG A 134 2.35 2.33 6.90
N ILE A 135 1.66 1.24 6.54
CA ILE A 135 0.27 1.23 6.14
C ILE A 135 -0.57 0.85 7.35
N PRO A 136 -1.37 1.79 7.88
CA PRO A 136 -2.26 1.48 8.98
C PRO A 136 -3.25 0.36 8.61
N THR A 137 -3.22 -0.73 9.37
CA THR A 137 -4.00 -1.96 9.08
C THR A 137 -4.62 -2.56 10.33
N ILE A 138 -5.84 -3.09 10.21
CA ILE A 138 -6.54 -3.80 11.29
C ILE A 138 -6.98 -5.20 10.84
N ALA A 139 -6.77 -6.19 11.71
CA ALA A 139 -7.33 -7.53 11.54
C ALA A 139 -8.76 -7.60 12.09
N ILE A 140 -9.70 -8.09 11.27
CA ILE A 140 -11.11 -8.26 11.65
C ILE A 140 -11.44 -9.76 11.66
N ASN A 141 -11.53 -10.32 12.87
CA ASN A 141 -11.81 -11.73 13.08
C ASN A 141 -12.73 -11.94 14.30
N GLN A 142 -12.78 -13.18 14.80
CA GLN A 142 -13.69 -13.61 15.87
C GLN A 142 -13.43 -12.90 17.21
N ASP A 143 -12.19 -12.42 17.41
CA ASP A 143 -11.73 -11.75 18.64
C ASP A 143 -11.85 -10.22 18.57
N THR A 144 -12.23 -9.66 17.41
CA THR A 144 -12.36 -8.21 17.26
C THR A 144 -13.50 -7.67 18.11
N CYS A 145 -13.24 -6.54 18.79
CA CYS A 145 -14.20 -5.89 19.67
C CYS A 145 -15.49 -5.49 18.90
N LYS A 146 -16.64 -5.90 19.43
CA LYS A 146 -17.96 -5.67 18.80
C LYS A 146 -18.63 -4.37 19.25
N THR A 147 -18.02 -3.62 20.16
CA THR A 147 -18.64 -2.43 20.74
C THR A 147 -18.63 -1.28 19.72
N LYS A 148 -19.71 -0.50 19.69
CA LYS A 148 -19.80 0.66 18.77
C LYS A 148 -18.69 1.70 19.01
N GLN A 149 -18.14 1.77 20.22
CA GLN A 149 -17.11 2.73 20.58
C GLN A 149 -15.77 2.39 19.91
N PHE A 150 -15.42 1.10 19.83
CA PHE A 150 -14.22 0.63 19.13
C PHE A 150 -14.20 1.04 17.65
N TRP A 151 -15.37 1.06 17.01
CA TRP A 151 -15.53 1.41 15.59
C TRP A 151 -15.80 2.91 15.35
N LYS A 152 -15.88 3.72 16.40
CA LYS A 152 -16.20 5.16 16.34
C LYS A 152 -15.01 6.08 16.61
N THR A 153 -13.91 5.55 17.13
CA THR A 153 -12.70 6.35 17.31
C THR A 153 -12.19 6.79 15.95
N GLU A 154 -11.78 8.06 15.83
CA GLU A 154 -11.29 8.62 14.55
C GLU A 154 -10.05 7.87 14.03
N GLU A 155 -9.22 7.36 14.94
CA GLU A 155 -8.14 6.40 14.66
C GLU A 155 -8.61 5.17 13.87
N CYS A 156 -9.90 4.84 13.97
CA CYS A 156 -10.53 3.68 13.34
C CYS A 156 -11.22 3.97 12.00
N VAL A 157 -11.35 5.24 11.61
CA VAL A 157 -12.13 5.67 10.44
C VAL A 157 -11.27 6.44 9.44
N THR A 158 -10.25 7.17 9.91
CA THR A 158 -9.33 7.94 9.04
C THR A 158 -7.95 7.30 8.92
N GLY A 159 -7.72 6.21 9.65
CA GLY A 159 -6.40 5.60 9.81
C GLY A 159 -6.37 4.10 9.58
N TRP A 160 -7.28 3.49 8.81
CA TRP A 160 -7.12 2.10 8.39
C TRP A 160 -7.30 1.98 6.88
N ASN A 161 -6.21 1.63 6.21
CA ASN A 161 -6.22 1.40 4.77
C ASN A 161 -6.50 -0.07 4.46
N LEU A 162 -6.39 -0.99 5.43
CA LEU A 162 -6.59 -2.41 5.17
C LEU A 162 -7.35 -3.15 6.28
N ALA A 163 -8.35 -3.95 5.87
CA ALA A 163 -9.07 -4.89 6.73
C ALA A 163 -8.86 -6.34 6.27
N THR A 164 -8.47 -7.23 7.20
CA THR A 164 -8.33 -8.67 6.91
C THR A 164 -9.44 -9.54 7.49
N PHE A 165 -10.02 -10.46 6.71
CA PHE A 165 -11.18 -11.27 7.11
C PHE A 165 -10.94 -12.79 7.03
N ASP A 166 -11.52 -13.53 7.98
CA ASP A 166 -11.71 -14.99 7.98
C ASP A 166 -13.06 -15.35 7.30
N HIS A 167 -13.06 -16.41 6.46
CA HIS A 167 -14.20 -16.92 5.70
C HIS A 167 -15.41 -17.35 6.59
N HIS A 168 -15.20 -17.70 7.86
CA HIS A 168 -16.28 -18.05 8.78
C HIS A 168 -17.04 -16.84 9.35
N SER A 169 -16.56 -15.63 9.11
CA SER A 169 -17.10 -14.43 9.74
C SER A 169 -18.10 -13.69 8.84
N ARG A 170 -19.23 -14.33 8.49
CA ARG A 170 -20.37 -13.65 7.79
C ARG A 170 -20.81 -12.37 8.51
N ALA A 171 -20.75 -12.37 9.84
CA ALA A 171 -21.02 -11.20 10.66
C ALA A 171 -19.96 -10.09 10.50
N ALA A 172 -18.68 -10.42 10.31
CA ALA A 172 -17.62 -9.43 10.12
C ALA A 172 -17.72 -8.74 8.76
N VAL A 173 -18.05 -9.46 7.69
CA VAL A 173 -18.31 -8.87 6.37
C VAL A 173 -19.52 -7.92 6.43
N GLN A 174 -20.57 -8.29 7.17
CA GLN A 174 -21.76 -7.45 7.31
C GLN A 174 -21.56 -6.24 8.24
N VAL A 175 -20.71 -6.36 9.26
CA VAL A 175 -20.26 -5.25 10.11
C VAL A 175 -19.34 -4.32 9.34
N ALA A 176 -18.33 -4.83 8.63
CA ALA A 176 -17.48 -4.03 7.75
C ALA A 176 -18.31 -3.29 6.70
N ARG A 177 -19.27 -3.99 6.06
CA ARG A 177 -20.18 -3.38 5.09
C ARG A 177 -21.08 -2.30 5.69
N LYS A 178 -21.41 -2.33 6.99
CA LYS A 178 -22.20 -1.28 7.68
C LYS A 178 -21.34 -0.17 8.28
N THR A 179 -20.15 -0.48 8.78
CA THR A 179 -19.22 0.46 9.41
C THR A 179 -18.49 1.27 8.34
N LEU A 180 -18.04 0.64 7.24
CA LEU A 180 -17.48 1.31 6.07
C LEU A 180 -18.52 2.16 5.35
N TYR A 181 -19.77 1.69 5.22
CA TYR A 181 -20.86 2.52 4.69
C TYR A 181 -21.07 3.79 5.50
N LYS A 182 -20.94 3.71 6.83
CA LYS A 182 -21.20 4.85 7.71
C LYS A 182 -20.02 5.82 7.72
N ALA A 183 -18.79 5.32 7.68
CA ALA A 183 -17.57 6.11 7.49
C ALA A 183 -17.59 6.90 6.18
N CYS A 184 -18.00 6.28 5.06
CA CYS A 184 -18.09 6.96 3.76
C CYS A 184 -19.23 7.98 3.66
N TYR A 185 -20.31 7.83 4.45
CA TYR A 185 -21.51 8.69 4.34
C TYR A 185 -21.62 9.80 5.39
N THR A 186 -20.78 9.82 6.43
CA THR A 186 -20.76 10.94 7.40
C THR A 186 -19.80 12.07 7.03
N SER A 187 -19.16 11.99 5.86
CA SER A 187 -18.24 12.99 5.31
C SER A 187 -18.84 13.84 4.17
N LEU A 188 -20.16 13.73 3.96
CA LEU A 188 -20.95 14.59 3.06
C LEU A 188 -21.80 15.57 3.88
#